data_AF-A0A443RYU6-F1
#
_entry.id   AF-A0A443RYU6-F1
#
_cell.length_a   1.000
_cell.length_b   1.000
_cell.length_c   1.000
_cell.angle_alpha   90.00
_cell.angle_beta   90.00
_cell.angle_gamma   90.00
#
_symmetry.space_group_name_H-M   'P 1'
#
loop_
_entity.id
_entity.type
_entity.pdbx_description
1 polymer ?
#
loop_
_entity_poly.entity_id
_entity_poly.type
_entity_poly.pdbx_seq_one_letter_code
_entity_poly.pdbx_strand_id
1 'polypeptide(L)'
;MSALELDEYSEKKLAVDYICNVHNNIEIARKKLSNDKEDIKREEARLAAKNAFESEFLKAKQLIKKRKTDLISDDAVKLENSIDKTNNWLCKSGDVITEAQFKERASTVLQMVIEINACFERAEKKKTEMTKYITSLVQKCDEKINDIERHTKLDFSLKNRISNIKQFLSKGIQNSMDVFNDTFTESIKVYNSVNNILQKVIETRNDKRISILQDVQKMIDQSPLLSYQDVFSFLNYESKLQQQLRSFQLILKDTENLSKIEMEQKFAAINDKINEYKISLTKERNQRTELMYKINGYLMKCKKVIEDNKSNLLSGDEVNEIQEIVIANENWSQNLQLMPTEEIESKCEALAMKFSEFEIERERRRIYSKIQYGAEHFWEYISPEAKEDLKETQRKIIETKLASILF
;
A
#
# COMPACT_ATOMS: atom_id res chain seq x y z
N MET A 1 -18.47 22.95 -53.98
CA MET A 1 -18.78 24.18 -53.22
C MET A 1 -18.60 23.89 -51.75
N SER A 2 -17.70 24.60 -51.09
CA SER A 2 -17.51 24.52 -49.63
C SER A 2 -18.69 25.16 -48.89
N ALA A 3 -18.89 24.83 -47.60
CA ALA A 3 -19.93 25.46 -46.78
C ALA A 3 -19.77 26.99 -46.68
N LEU A 4 -18.53 27.49 -46.75
CA LEU A 4 -18.21 28.92 -46.85
C LEU A 4 -18.65 29.53 -48.19
N GLU A 5 -18.50 28.80 -49.30
CA GLU A 5 -18.94 29.27 -50.63
C GLU A 5 -20.48 29.27 -50.79
N LEU A 6 -21.19 28.41 -50.05
CA LEU A 6 -22.67 28.39 -50.00
C LEU A 6 -23.22 29.56 -49.16
N ASP A 7 -22.58 29.89 -48.04
CA ASP A 7 -22.94 31.03 -47.19
C ASP A 7 -22.72 32.36 -47.96
N GLU A 8 -21.58 32.55 -48.61
CA GLU A 8 -21.27 33.77 -49.37
C GLU A 8 -22.20 33.98 -50.59
N TYR A 9 -22.62 32.90 -51.24
CA TYR A 9 -23.55 32.94 -52.37
C TYR A 9 -24.99 33.22 -51.90
N SER A 10 -25.37 32.73 -50.72
CA SER A 10 -26.68 33.00 -50.10
C SER A 10 -26.79 34.45 -49.61
N GLU A 11 -25.73 35.02 -49.03
CA GLU A 11 -25.66 36.43 -48.65
C GLU A 11 -25.68 37.37 -49.87
N LYS A 12 -24.95 37.03 -50.94
CA LYS A 12 -24.99 37.81 -52.21
C LYS A 12 -26.35 37.74 -52.89
N LYS A 13 -27.03 36.59 -52.88
CA LYS A 13 -28.37 36.43 -53.46
C LYS A 13 -29.44 37.17 -52.65
N LEU A 14 -29.32 37.18 -51.32
CA LEU A 14 -30.17 38.00 -50.43
C LEU A 14 -29.95 39.50 -50.62
N ALA A 15 -28.70 39.95 -50.80
CA ALA A 15 -28.42 41.36 -51.09
C ALA A 15 -29.04 41.81 -52.43
N VAL A 16 -29.03 40.96 -53.45
CA VAL A 16 -29.63 41.24 -54.77
C VAL A 16 -31.17 41.19 -54.71
N ASP A 17 -31.77 40.18 -54.08
CA ASP A 17 -33.22 40.09 -53.87
C ASP A 17 -33.75 41.25 -53.00
N TYR A 18 -32.94 41.74 -52.07
CA TYR A 18 -33.24 42.89 -51.22
C TYR A 18 -33.19 44.24 -51.98
N ILE A 19 -32.19 44.46 -52.84
CA ILE A 19 -32.14 45.67 -53.70
C ILE A 19 -33.35 45.70 -54.63
N CYS A 20 -33.73 44.56 -55.22
CA CYS A 20 -34.91 44.46 -56.08
C CYS A 20 -36.23 44.71 -55.33
N ASN A 21 -36.38 44.23 -54.08
CA ASN A 21 -37.57 44.51 -53.26
C ASN A 21 -37.65 45.96 -52.76
N VAL A 22 -36.51 46.60 -52.45
CA VAL A 22 -36.45 48.03 -52.13
C VAL A 22 -36.90 48.85 -53.35
N HIS A 23 -36.40 48.52 -54.55
CA HIS A 23 -36.77 49.21 -55.77
C HIS A 23 -38.26 49.04 -56.12
N ASN A 24 -38.80 47.83 -56.03
CA ASN A 24 -40.23 47.55 -56.27
C ASN A 24 -41.14 48.26 -55.27
N ASN A 25 -40.81 48.26 -53.97
CA ASN A 25 -41.63 48.95 -52.97
C ASN A 25 -41.59 50.48 -53.15
N ILE A 26 -40.44 51.03 -53.54
CA ILE A 26 -40.31 52.44 -53.93
C ILE A 26 -41.13 52.75 -55.18
N GLU A 27 -41.11 51.88 -56.19
CA GLU A 27 -41.90 52.05 -57.42
C GLU A 27 -43.41 51.99 -57.18
N ILE A 28 -43.87 51.09 -56.30
CA ILE A 28 -45.28 50.98 -55.90
C ILE A 28 -45.72 52.21 -55.09
N ALA A 29 -44.86 52.74 -54.21
CA ALA A 29 -45.13 53.99 -53.48
C ALA A 29 -45.18 55.21 -54.42
N ARG A 30 -44.24 55.30 -55.38
CA ARG A 30 -44.25 56.32 -56.45
C ARG A 30 -45.54 56.31 -57.26
N LYS A 31 -46.11 55.13 -57.54
CA LYS A 31 -47.39 54.99 -58.26
C LYS A 31 -48.62 55.42 -57.44
N LYS A 32 -48.55 55.46 -56.10
CA LYS A 32 -49.66 55.87 -55.22
C LYS A 32 -49.69 57.37 -54.91
N LEU A 33 -48.56 58.07 -55.00
CA LEU A 33 -48.43 59.50 -54.68
C LEU A 33 -48.53 60.35 -55.95
N SER A 34 -49.76 60.64 -56.39
CA SER A 34 -50.05 61.56 -57.48
C SER A 34 -50.03 63.00 -56.96
N ASN A 35 -48.93 63.73 -57.19
CA ASN A 35 -48.85 65.19 -57.46
C ASN A 35 -47.81 66.04 -56.70
N ASP A 36 -46.93 65.51 -55.85
CA ASP A 36 -45.85 66.34 -55.27
C ASP A 36 -44.48 65.63 -55.19
N LYS A 37 -43.43 66.26 -55.71
CA LYS A 37 -42.05 65.71 -55.76
C LYS A 37 -41.44 65.56 -54.36
N GLU A 38 -41.89 66.35 -53.39
CA GLU A 38 -41.39 66.31 -52.01
C GLU A 38 -41.95 65.13 -51.20
N ASP A 39 -43.22 64.77 -51.40
CA ASP A 39 -43.85 63.64 -50.71
C ASP A 39 -43.26 62.29 -51.15
N ILE A 40 -42.92 62.16 -52.44
CA ILE A 40 -42.20 60.98 -52.96
C ILE A 40 -40.84 60.82 -52.29
N LYS A 41 -40.07 61.91 -52.13
CA LYS A 41 -38.75 61.85 -51.48
C LYS A 41 -38.85 61.51 -49.98
N ARG A 42 -39.86 62.00 -49.27
CA ARG A 42 -40.09 61.63 -47.86
C ARG A 42 -40.47 60.16 -47.72
N GLU A 43 -41.32 59.65 -48.60
CA GLU A 43 -41.74 58.25 -48.55
C GLU A 43 -40.59 57.29 -48.93
N GLU A 44 -39.75 57.68 -49.89
CA GLU A 44 -38.50 56.97 -50.22
C GLU A 44 -37.53 56.91 -49.03
N ALA A 45 -37.32 58.03 -48.34
CA ALA A 45 -36.46 58.09 -47.17
C ALA A 45 -37.00 57.26 -45.99
N ARG A 46 -38.32 57.28 -45.78
CA ARG A 46 -39.02 56.43 -44.79
C ARG A 46 -38.87 54.94 -45.11
N LEU A 47 -39.11 54.53 -46.35
CA LEU A 47 -38.95 53.14 -46.79
C LEU A 47 -37.50 52.67 -46.67
N ALA A 48 -36.53 53.51 -47.05
CA ALA A 48 -35.11 53.20 -46.86
C ALA A 48 -34.76 52.99 -45.38
N ALA A 49 -35.27 53.86 -44.48
CA ALA A 49 -35.08 53.72 -43.04
C ALA A 49 -35.75 52.47 -42.46
N LYS A 50 -36.97 52.14 -42.92
CA LYS A 50 -37.68 50.90 -42.56
C LYS A 50 -36.89 49.66 -42.96
N ASN A 51 -36.45 49.60 -44.21
CA ASN A 51 -35.71 48.46 -44.73
C ASN A 51 -34.38 48.28 -43.97
N ALA A 52 -33.62 49.36 -43.76
CA ALA A 52 -32.37 49.33 -42.99
C ALA A 52 -32.60 48.79 -41.56
N PHE A 53 -33.68 49.22 -40.89
CA PHE A 53 -34.09 48.69 -39.59
C PHE A 53 -34.40 47.19 -39.65
N GLU A 54 -35.21 46.75 -40.61
CA GLU A 54 -35.62 45.35 -40.75
C GLU A 54 -34.43 44.42 -41.02
N SER A 55 -33.48 44.89 -41.83
CA SER A 55 -32.24 44.16 -42.12
C SER A 55 -31.39 43.94 -40.87
N GLU A 56 -31.12 45.00 -40.10
CA GLU A 56 -30.35 44.90 -38.86
C GLU A 56 -31.08 44.08 -37.79
N PHE A 57 -32.41 44.22 -37.70
CA PHE A 57 -33.22 43.44 -36.79
C PHE A 57 -33.25 41.94 -37.16
N LEU A 58 -33.26 41.63 -38.46
CA LEU A 58 -33.16 40.26 -38.95
C LEU A 58 -31.79 39.64 -38.60
N LYS A 59 -30.70 40.40 -38.77
CA LYS A 59 -29.36 39.95 -38.35
C LYS A 59 -29.32 39.64 -36.84
N ALA A 60 -29.88 40.51 -36.00
CA ALA A 60 -29.96 40.29 -34.55
C ALA A 60 -30.75 39.01 -34.20
N LYS A 61 -31.90 38.78 -34.85
CA LYS A 61 -32.70 37.56 -34.70
C LYS A 61 -31.92 36.30 -35.10
N GLN A 62 -31.22 36.35 -36.23
CA GLN A 62 -30.42 35.22 -36.71
C GLN A 62 -29.25 34.91 -35.76
N LEU A 63 -28.61 35.94 -35.22
CA LEU A 63 -27.51 35.80 -34.26
C LEU A 63 -27.95 35.02 -33.01
N ILE A 64 -29.08 35.41 -32.41
CA ILE A 64 -29.66 34.70 -31.26
C ILE A 64 -30.08 33.30 -31.65
N LYS A 65 -30.79 33.12 -32.77
CA LYS A 65 -31.28 31.81 -33.21
C LYS A 65 -30.13 30.80 -33.40
N LYS A 66 -28.99 31.24 -33.94
CA LYS A 66 -27.83 30.38 -34.20
C LYS A 66 -27.10 29.95 -32.94
N ARG A 67 -27.07 30.80 -31.90
CA ARG A 67 -26.26 30.59 -30.69
C ARG A 67 -27.07 30.55 -29.39
N LYS A 68 -28.39 30.37 -29.46
CA LYS A 68 -29.28 30.38 -28.27
C LYS A 68 -28.82 29.41 -27.18
N THR A 69 -28.36 28.22 -27.58
CA THR A 69 -27.88 27.15 -26.68
C THR A 69 -26.58 27.48 -25.94
N ASP A 70 -25.87 28.54 -26.35
CA ASP A 70 -24.65 28.99 -25.71
C ASP A 70 -24.88 30.01 -24.61
N LEU A 71 -26.08 30.60 -24.55
CA LEU A 71 -26.44 31.65 -23.61
C LEU A 71 -26.77 31.09 -22.23
N ILE A 72 -26.65 31.95 -21.24
CA ILE A 72 -27.24 31.72 -19.91
C ILE A 72 -28.76 31.78 -20.05
N SER A 73 -29.48 30.86 -19.39
CA SER A 73 -30.95 30.75 -19.50
C SER A 73 -31.68 32.09 -19.33
N ASP A 74 -31.33 32.86 -18.30
CA ASP A 74 -31.96 34.15 -18.03
C ASP A 74 -31.68 35.18 -19.13
N ASP A 75 -30.46 35.20 -19.66
CA ASP A 75 -30.06 36.07 -20.77
C ASP A 75 -30.81 35.68 -22.06
N ALA A 76 -30.98 34.38 -22.33
CA ALA A 76 -31.75 33.89 -23.47
C ALA A 76 -33.22 34.36 -23.41
N VAL A 77 -33.86 34.20 -22.24
CA VAL A 77 -35.26 34.64 -22.02
C VAL A 77 -35.39 36.16 -22.13
N LYS A 78 -34.44 36.92 -21.56
CA LYS A 78 -34.43 38.39 -21.66
C LYS A 78 -34.32 38.86 -23.11
N LEU A 79 -33.44 38.24 -23.88
CA LEU A 79 -33.21 38.57 -25.29
C LEU A 79 -34.41 38.19 -26.18
N GLU A 80 -35.03 37.03 -25.96
CA GLU A 80 -36.26 36.64 -26.68
C GLU A 80 -37.40 37.63 -26.43
N ASN A 81 -37.64 38.01 -25.18
CA ASN A 81 -38.64 39.02 -24.85
C ASN A 81 -38.35 40.38 -25.53
N SER A 82 -37.08 40.74 -25.68
CA SER A 82 -36.67 41.98 -26.36
C SER A 82 -36.93 41.93 -27.87
N ILE A 83 -36.62 40.79 -28.50
CA ILE A 83 -36.95 40.52 -29.90
C ILE A 83 -38.46 40.57 -30.09
N ASP A 84 -39.25 39.87 -29.27
CA ASP A 84 -40.69 39.75 -29.43
C ASP A 84 -41.39 41.11 -29.30
N LYS A 85 -40.96 41.94 -28.33
CA LYS A 85 -41.44 43.32 -28.20
C LYS A 85 -41.18 44.14 -29.45
N THR A 86 -39.96 44.05 -30.01
CA THR A 86 -39.56 44.79 -31.20
C THR A 86 -40.28 44.29 -32.45
N ASN A 87 -40.51 42.98 -32.54
CA ASN A 87 -41.26 42.36 -33.63
C ASN A 87 -42.75 42.75 -33.60
N ASN A 88 -43.36 42.70 -32.42
CA ASN A 88 -44.76 43.12 -32.22
C ASN A 88 -44.96 44.60 -32.57
N TRP A 89 -43.99 45.45 -32.25
CA TRP A 89 -44.02 46.86 -32.63
C TRP A 89 -43.96 47.04 -34.15
N LEU A 90 -43.03 46.34 -34.83
CA LEU A 90 -42.88 46.41 -36.28
C LEU A 90 -44.19 45.99 -36.99
N CYS A 91 -44.83 44.91 -36.54
CA CYS A 91 -46.10 44.44 -37.10
C CYS A 91 -47.28 45.41 -36.87
N LYS A 92 -47.32 46.11 -35.73
CA LYS A 92 -48.44 47.01 -35.38
C LYS A 92 -48.32 48.40 -35.98
N SER A 93 -47.10 48.90 -36.12
CA SER A 93 -46.87 50.31 -36.44
C SER A 93 -46.05 50.51 -37.70
N GLY A 94 -45.26 49.52 -38.16
CA GLY A 94 -44.22 49.67 -39.20
C GLY A 94 -44.64 50.34 -40.51
N ASP A 95 -45.92 50.30 -40.87
CA ASP A 95 -46.42 50.90 -42.12
C ASP A 95 -46.84 52.37 -41.99
N VAL A 96 -46.99 52.89 -40.77
CA VAL A 96 -47.64 54.19 -40.49
C VAL A 96 -46.71 55.22 -39.83
N ILE A 97 -45.44 54.85 -39.61
CA ILE A 97 -44.46 55.64 -38.83
C ILE A 97 -43.50 56.44 -39.72
N THR A 98 -43.02 57.56 -39.18
CA THR A 98 -42.10 58.48 -39.88
C THR A 98 -40.66 57.98 -39.92
N GLU A 99 -39.86 58.55 -40.83
CA GLU A 99 -38.42 58.28 -40.95
C GLU A 99 -37.67 58.53 -39.63
N ALA A 100 -37.97 59.64 -38.94
CA ALA A 100 -37.32 59.98 -37.67
C ALA A 100 -37.57 58.93 -36.59
N GLN A 101 -38.79 58.39 -36.53
CA GLN A 101 -39.17 57.33 -35.60
C GLN A 101 -38.51 55.99 -35.93
N PHE A 102 -38.30 55.68 -37.22
CA PHE A 102 -37.50 54.54 -37.64
C PHE A 102 -36.02 54.70 -37.25
N LYS A 103 -35.45 55.89 -37.44
CA LYS A 103 -34.06 56.19 -37.03
C LYS A 103 -33.87 56.09 -35.52
N GLU A 104 -34.84 56.59 -34.74
CA GLU A 104 -34.84 56.44 -33.28
C GLU A 104 -34.88 54.95 -32.88
N ARG A 105 -35.73 54.15 -33.53
CA ARG A 105 -35.86 52.71 -33.24
C ARG A 105 -34.68 51.88 -33.74
N ALA A 106 -33.97 52.32 -34.77
CA ALA A 106 -32.71 51.71 -35.20
C ALA A 106 -31.65 51.73 -34.08
N SER A 107 -31.64 52.77 -33.24
CA SER A 107 -30.79 52.80 -32.04
C SER A 107 -31.13 51.69 -31.04
N THR A 108 -32.41 51.31 -30.93
CA THR A 108 -32.86 50.20 -30.07
C THR A 108 -32.38 48.85 -30.59
N VAL A 109 -32.38 48.64 -31.91
CA VAL A 109 -31.83 47.43 -32.54
C VAL A 109 -30.32 47.35 -32.36
N LEU A 110 -29.62 48.48 -32.53
CA LEU A 110 -28.18 48.55 -32.27
C LEU A 110 -27.87 48.20 -30.80
N GLN A 111 -28.61 48.75 -29.86
CA GLN A 111 -28.48 48.43 -28.44
C GLN A 111 -28.78 46.94 -28.16
N MET A 112 -29.73 46.35 -28.89
CA MET A 112 -30.03 44.92 -28.81
C MET A 112 -28.84 44.08 -29.28
N VAL A 113 -28.22 44.41 -30.41
CA VAL A 113 -27.01 43.71 -30.89
C VAL A 113 -25.85 43.81 -29.89
N ILE A 114 -25.66 44.99 -29.29
CA ILE A 114 -24.66 45.19 -28.23
C ILE A 114 -24.94 44.29 -27.02
N GLU A 115 -26.19 44.27 -26.53
CA GLU A 115 -26.58 43.41 -25.41
C GLU A 115 -26.42 41.92 -25.75
N ILE A 116 -26.74 41.51 -26.97
CA ILE A 116 -26.56 40.12 -27.43
C ILE A 116 -25.08 39.71 -27.33
N ASN A 117 -24.17 40.53 -27.86
CA ASN A 117 -22.74 40.27 -27.79
C ASN A 117 -22.25 40.24 -26.34
N ALA A 118 -22.71 41.18 -25.51
CA ALA A 118 -22.39 41.19 -24.08
C ALA A 118 -22.87 39.92 -23.36
N CYS A 119 -24.07 39.41 -23.69
CA CYS A 119 -24.57 38.15 -23.14
C CYS A 119 -23.69 36.95 -23.56
N PHE A 120 -23.20 36.92 -24.79
CA PHE A 120 -22.25 35.88 -25.23
C PHE A 120 -20.92 35.95 -24.49
N GLU A 121 -20.35 37.15 -24.32
CA GLU A 121 -19.13 37.35 -23.54
C GLU A 121 -19.31 36.92 -22.06
N ARG A 122 -20.45 37.24 -21.45
CA ARG A 122 -20.80 36.77 -20.10
C ARG A 122 -20.85 35.24 -20.03
N ALA A 123 -21.46 34.60 -21.01
CA ALA A 123 -21.56 33.14 -21.07
C ALA A 123 -20.17 32.48 -21.23
N GLU A 124 -19.33 33.00 -22.11
CA GLU A 124 -17.96 32.50 -22.32
C GLU A 124 -17.10 32.67 -21.06
N LYS A 125 -17.22 33.81 -20.37
CA LYS A 125 -16.55 34.04 -19.08
C LYS A 125 -17.00 33.01 -18.03
N LYS A 126 -18.30 32.77 -17.91
CA LYS A 126 -18.87 31.78 -16.98
C LYS A 126 -18.40 30.35 -17.30
N LYS A 127 -18.41 29.95 -18.58
CA LYS A 127 -17.85 28.65 -19.02
C LYS A 127 -16.36 28.52 -18.67
N THR A 128 -15.59 29.60 -18.82
CA THR A 128 -14.17 29.62 -18.46
C THR A 128 -13.96 29.45 -16.95
N GLU A 129 -14.73 30.13 -16.12
CA GLU A 129 -14.69 29.99 -14.66
C GLU A 129 -15.07 28.57 -14.22
N MET A 130 -16.15 28.01 -14.79
CA MET A 130 -16.55 26.62 -14.55
C MET A 130 -15.46 25.63 -14.98
N THR A 131 -14.82 25.84 -16.13
CA THR A 131 -13.73 24.97 -16.61
C THR A 131 -12.57 24.93 -15.62
N LYS A 132 -12.17 26.10 -15.07
CA LYS A 132 -11.10 26.18 -14.06
C LYS A 132 -11.50 25.41 -12.80
N TYR A 133 -12.75 25.56 -12.35
CA TYR A 133 -13.23 24.87 -11.16
C TYR A 133 -13.30 23.34 -11.36
N ILE A 134 -13.89 22.87 -12.47
CA ILE A 134 -13.95 21.44 -12.82
C ILE A 134 -12.53 20.86 -12.91
N THR A 135 -11.60 21.56 -13.57
CA THR A 135 -10.20 21.14 -13.65
C THR A 135 -9.59 20.95 -12.26
N SER A 136 -9.79 21.90 -11.35
CA SER A 136 -9.32 21.79 -9.97
C SER A 136 -9.93 20.60 -9.23
N LEU A 137 -11.23 20.34 -9.40
CA LEU A 137 -11.88 19.18 -8.79
C LEU A 137 -11.33 17.86 -9.33
N VAL A 138 -11.10 17.76 -10.64
CA VAL A 138 -10.54 16.55 -11.26
C VAL A 138 -9.11 16.29 -10.77
N GLN A 139 -8.27 17.33 -10.67
CA GLN A 139 -6.91 17.19 -10.12
C GLN A 139 -6.93 16.68 -8.67
N LYS A 140 -7.79 17.27 -7.82
CA LYS A 140 -7.98 16.79 -6.44
C LYS A 140 -8.52 15.36 -6.39
N CYS A 141 -9.38 14.96 -7.33
CA CYS A 141 -9.84 13.57 -7.41
C CYS A 141 -8.67 12.63 -7.74
N ASP A 142 -7.82 12.96 -8.71
CA ASP A 142 -6.68 12.14 -9.10
C ASP A 142 -5.71 11.92 -7.94
N GLU A 143 -5.38 12.98 -7.19
CA GLU A 143 -4.54 12.89 -5.98
C GLU A 143 -5.14 11.94 -4.94
N LYS A 144 -6.44 12.06 -4.68
CA LYS A 144 -7.16 11.24 -3.70
C LYS A 144 -7.32 9.79 -4.14
N ILE A 145 -7.50 9.55 -5.44
CA ILE A 145 -7.62 8.20 -5.99
C ILE A 145 -6.31 7.45 -5.83
N ASN A 146 -5.17 8.09 -6.05
CA ASN A 146 -3.87 7.47 -5.83
C ASN A 146 -3.71 6.99 -4.38
N ASP A 147 -4.24 7.74 -3.40
CA ASP A 147 -4.24 7.32 -1.99
C ASP A 147 -5.23 6.17 -1.73
N ILE A 148 -6.45 6.25 -2.27
CA ILE A 148 -7.44 5.17 -2.16
C ILE A 148 -6.89 3.84 -2.74
N GLU A 149 -6.22 3.90 -3.89
CA GLU A 149 -5.75 2.72 -4.62
C GLU A 149 -4.60 1.98 -3.95
N ARG A 150 -3.91 2.61 -2.99
CA ARG A 150 -2.95 1.92 -2.11
C ARG A 150 -3.63 0.96 -1.12
N HIS A 151 -4.95 1.07 -0.94
CA HIS A 151 -5.72 0.31 0.06
C HIS A 151 -6.79 -0.59 -0.53
N THR A 152 -7.39 -0.16 -1.63
CA THR A 152 -8.55 -0.84 -2.24
C THR A 152 -8.67 -0.49 -3.71
N LYS A 153 -9.50 -1.21 -4.46
CA LYS A 153 -9.78 -0.88 -5.86
C LYS A 153 -10.92 0.13 -5.94
N LEU A 154 -10.75 1.19 -6.73
CA LEU A 154 -11.84 2.10 -7.06
C LEU A 154 -12.82 1.42 -8.02
N ASP A 155 -14.11 1.72 -7.86
CA ASP A 155 -15.15 1.24 -8.77
C ASP A 155 -14.91 1.72 -10.21
N PHE A 156 -15.06 0.82 -11.17
CA PHE A 156 -14.93 1.08 -12.60
C PHE A 156 -15.92 2.17 -13.06
N SER A 157 -17.13 2.18 -12.51
CA SER A 157 -18.14 3.21 -12.82
C SER A 157 -17.64 4.62 -12.46
N LEU A 158 -17.02 4.78 -11.29
CA LEU A 158 -16.47 6.07 -10.84
C LEU A 158 -15.27 6.51 -11.69
N LYS A 159 -14.40 5.58 -12.08
CA LYS A 159 -13.27 5.86 -13.00
C LYS A 159 -13.76 6.35 -14.36
N ASN A 160 -14.79 5.70 -14.92
CA ASN A 160 -15.37 6.12 -16.20
C ASN A 160 -15.99 7.51 -16.11
N ARG A 161 -16.70 7.82 -15.03
CA ARG A 161 -17.27 9.17 -14.82
C ARG A 161 -16.19 10.25 -14.79
N ILE A 162 -15.06 10.00 -14.11
CA ILE A 162 -13.91 10.92 -14.10
C ILE A 162 -13.30 11.05 -15.51
N SER A 163 -13.14 9.93 -16.22
CA SER A 163 -12.61 9.93 -17.59
C SER A 163 -13.51 10.74 -18.54
N ASN A 164 -14.84 10.60 -18.42
CA ASN A 164 -15.80 11.38 -19.20
C ASN A 164 -15.67 12.89 -18.91
N ILE A 165 -15.47 13.30 -17.66
CA ILE A 165 -15.23 14.71 -17.31
C ILE A 165 -13.90 15.20 -17.91
N LYS A 166 -12.84 14.38 -17.89
CA LYS A 166 -11.55 14.72 -18.54
C LYS A 166 -11.71 14.87 -20.05
N GLN A 167 -12.48 14.00 -20.70
CA GLN A 167 -12.79 14.09 -22.12
C GLN A 167 -13.65 15.33 -22.45
N PHE A 168 -14.56 15.72 -21.57
CA PHE A 168 -15.27 16.98 -21.68
C PHE A 168 -14.29 18.16 -21.66
N LEU A 169 -13.38 18.20 -20.68
CA LEU A 169 -12.37 19.26 -20.56
C LEU A 169 -11.46 19.36 -21.79
N SER A 170 -11.11 18.24 -22.43
CA SER A 170 -10.29 18.25 -23.65
C SER A 170 -10.98 18.90 -24.86
N LYS A 171 -12.32 19.02 -24.84
CA LYS A 171 -13.11 19.71 -25.88
C LYS A 171 -13.25 21.22 -25.64
N GLY A 172 -12.80 21.73 -24.48
CA GLY A 172 -12.82 23.16 -24.14
C GLY A 172 -14.22 23.78 -24.05
N ILE A 173 -14.35 25.04 -24.47
CA ILE A 173 -15.58 25.86 -24.33
C ILE A 173 -16.61 25.67 -25.44
N GLN A 174 -16.37 24.76 -26.39
CA GLN A 174 -17.22 24.57 -27.58
C GLN A 174 -18.58 23.91 -27.29
N ASN A 175 -18.77 23.36 -26.09
CA ASN A 175 -20.03 22.75 -25.68
C ASN A 175 -21.09 23.81 -25.35
N SER A 176 -22.37 23.45 -25.50
CA SER A 176 -23.50 24.31 -25.09
C SER A 176 -23.46 24.59 -23.58
N MET A 177 -24.16 25.64 -23.15
CA MET A 177 -24.22 26.01 -21.72
C MET A 177 -24.86 24.92 -20.87
N ASP A 178 -25.85 24.20 -21.41
CA ASP A 178 -26.52 23.10 -20.71
C ASP A 178 -25.56 21.95 -20.40
N VAL A 179 -24.76 21.52 -21.39
CA VAL A 179 -23.74 20.47 -21.21
C VAL A 179 -22.69 20.91 -20.18
N PHE A 180 -22.35 22.20 -20.13
CA PHE A 180 -21.48 22.76 -19.10
C PHE A 180 -22.07 22.65 -17.70
N ASN A 181 -23.34 23.04 -17.52
CA ASN A 181 -24.02 22.97 -16.22
C ASN A 181 -24.17 21.52 -15.73
N ASP A 182 -24.52 20.60 -16.63
CA ASP A 182 -24.63 19.18 -16.32
C ASP A 182 -23.29 18.60 -15.89
N THR A 183 -22.23 18.88 -16.66
CA THR A 183 -20.87 18.40 -16.35
C THR A 183 -20.34 19.02 -15.06
N PHE A 184 -20.62 20.30 -14.81
CA PHE A 184 -20.25 20.98 -13.57
C PHE A 184 -20.92 20.28 -12.36
N THR A 185 -22.23 20.03 -12.44
CA THR A 185 -22.97 19.33 -11.39
C THR A 185 -22.44 17.91 -11.17
N GLU A 186 -22.14 17.20 -12.25
CA GLU A 186 -21.59 15.85 -12.20
C GLU A 186 -20.18 15.83 -11.58
N SER A 187 -19.34 16.84 -11.86
CA SER A 187 -18.01 16.94 -11.27
C SER A 187 -18.04 17.09 -9.75
N ILE A 188 -19.02 17.84 -9.21
CA ILE A 188 -19.23 17.97 -7.77
C ILE A 188 -19.66 16.64 -7.17
N LYS A 189 -20.58 15.91 -7.81
CA LYS A 189 -21.02 14.59 -7.36
C LYS A 189 -19.89 13.57 -7.34
N VAL A 190 -19.06 13.55 -8.38
CA VAL A 190 -17.89 12.68 -8.48
C VAL A 190 -16.88 13.02 -7.39
N TYR A 191 -16.56 14.30 -7.19
CA TYR A 191 -15.65 14.75 -6.13
C TYR A 191 -16.13 14.32 -4.74
N ASN A 192 -17.41 14.52 -4.43
CA ASN A 192 -17.99 14.09 -3.15
C ASN A 192 -17.95 12.57 -2.98
N SER A 193 -18.17 11.81 -4.06
CA SER A 193 -18.07 10.35 -4.03
C SER A 193 -16.64 9.88 -3.71
N VAL A 194 -15.63 10.49 -4.35
CA VAL A 194 -14.21 10.22 -4.07
C VAL A 194 -13.86 10.55 -2.61
N ASN A 195 -14.32 11.70 -2.09
CA ASN A 195 -14.09 12.06 -0.68
C ASN A 195 -14.70 11.07 0.31
N ASN A 196 -15.93 10.63 0.06
CA ASN A 196 -16.61 9.66 0.93
C ASN A 196 -15.87 8.32 0.94
N ILE A 197 -15.33 7.89 -0.20
CA ILE A 197 -14.51 6.68 -0.27
C ILE A 197 -13.19 6.87 0.49
N LEU A 198 -12.51 8.00 0.26
CA LEU A 198 -11.26 8.32 0.96
C LEU A 198 -11.46 8.31 2.48
N GLN A 199 -12.54 8.92 2.97
CA GLN A 199 -12.86 8.95 4.39
C GLN A 199 -12.99 7.53 4.98
N LYS A 200 -13.72 6.63 4.30
CA LYS A 200 -13.83 5.23 4.71
C LYS A 200 -12.50 4.48 4.68
N VAL A 201 -11.63 4.80 3.71
CA VAL A 201 -10.27 4.24 3.63
C VAL A 201 -9.42 4.71 4.81
N ILE A 202 -9.50 5.99 5.18
CA ILE A 202 -8.80 6.56 6.35
C ILE A 202 -9.28 5.90 7.64
N GLU A 203 -10.60 5.74 7.83
CA GLU A 203 -11.17 5.05 8.99
C GLU A 203 -10.66 3.61 9.09
N THR A 204 -10.75 2.84 8.00
CA THR A 204 -10.26 1.46 7.95
C THR A 204 -8.75 1.38 8.21
N ARG A 205 -7.96 2.34 7.70
CA ARG A 205 -6.51 2.45 7.93
C ARG A 205 -6.23 2.66 9.42
N ASN A 206 -6.96 3.58 10.06
CA ASN A 206 -6.81 3.89 11.48
C ASN A 206 -7.19 2.71 12.38
N ASP A 207 -8.31 2.05 12.10
CA ASP A 207 -8.74 0.87 12.85
C ASP A 207 -7.69 -0.23 12.79
N LYS A 208 -7.14 -0.50 11.60
CA LYS A 208 -6.09 -1.51 11.43
C LYS A 208 -4.79 -1.11 12.15
N ARG A 209 -4.40 0.16 12.08
CA ARG A 209 -3.24 0.70 12.78
C ARG A 209 -3.36 0.50 14.28
N ILE A 210 -4.51 0.84 14.87
CA ILE A 210 -4.79 0.67 16.30
C ILE A 210 -4.70 -0.81 16.70
N SER A 211 -5.34 -1.70 15.93
CA SER A 211 -5.30 -3.15 16.17
C SER A 211 -3.87 -3.69 16.15
N ILE A 212 -3.07 -3.39 15.12
CA ILE A 212 -1.68 -3.84 15.05
C ILE A 212 -0.85 -3.25 16.20
N LEU A 213 -1.07 -1.97 16.53
CA LEU A 213 -0.34 -1.31 17.62
C LEU A 213 -0.59 -2.00 18.97
N GLN A 214 -1.81 -2.44 19.24
CA GLN A 214 -2.16 -3.22 20.43
C GLN A 214 -1.43 -4.56 20.45
N ASP A 215 -1.41 -5.29 19.33
CA ASP A 215 -0.71 -6.56 19.23
C ASP A 215 0.80 -6.41 19.43
N VAL A 216 1.41 -5.39 18.80
CA VAL A 216 2.84 -5.07 18.97
C VAL A 216 3.15 -4.71 20.42
N GLN A 217 2.33 -3.90 21.08
CA GLN A 217 2.52 -3.56 22.49
C GLN A 217 2.48 -4.81 23.37
N LYS A 218 1.51 -5.71 23.14
CA LYS A 218 1.43 -6.98 23.85
C LYS A 218 2.67 -7.85 23.65
N MET A 219 3.20 -7.91 22.43
CA MET A 219 4.44 -8.65 22.14
C MET A 219 5.66 -8.05 22.84
N ILE A 220 5.72 -6.72 22.97
CA ILE A 220 6.78 -6.03 23.73
C ILE A 220 6.69 -6.40 25.20
N ASP A 221 5.48 -6.31 25.79
CA ASP A 221 5.27 -6.47 27.23
C ASP A 221 5.44 -7.92 27.71
N GLN A 222 5.00 -8.90 26.90
CA GLN A 222 4.98 -10.31 27.31
C GLN A 222 6.10 -11.14 26.68
N SER A 223 6.81 -10.62 25.68
CA SER A 223 7.73 -11.35 24.78
C SER A 223 7.19 -12.69 24.25
N PRO A 224 7.08 -12.87 22.92
CA PRO A 224 6.69 -14.16 22.38
C PRO A 224 7.77 -15.26 22.55
N LEU A 225 8.98 -14.92 23.03
CA LEU A 225 10.10 -15.84 23.22
C LEU A 225 10.32 -16.22 24.70
N LEU A 226 9.53 -15.67 25.64
CA LEU A 226 9.77 -15.80 27.08
C LEU A 226 9.90 -17.26 27.57
N SER A 227 9.19 -18.21 26.93
CA SER A 227 9.24 -19.64 27.27
C SER A 227 10.60 -20.33 27.04
N TYR A 228 11.55 -19.61 26.45
CA TYR A 228 12.90 -20.09 26.10
C TYR A 228 14.00 -19.34 26.85
N GLN A 229 13.68 -18.61 27.92
CA GLN A 229 14.65 -17.84 28.71
C GLN A 229 15.81 -18.68 29.28
N ASP A 230 15.63 -20.01 29.35
CA ASP A 230 16.61 -20.99 29.80
C ASP A 230 17.67 -21.36 28.74
N VAL A 231 17.52 -20.85 27.53
CA VAL A 231 18.40 -21.13 26.38
C VAL A 231 19.39 -19.98 26.16
N PHE A 232 20.67 -20.29 25.91
CA PHE A 232 21.73 -19.28 25.81
C PHE A 232 21.46 -18.23 24.72
N SER A 233 20.99 -18.65 23.54
CA SER A 233 20.73 -17.74 22.42
C SER A 233 19.51 -16.81 22.61
N PHE A 234 18.70 -17.05 23.65
CA PHE A 234 17.48 -16.27 23.94
C PHE A 234 17.74 -14.77 23.96
N LEU A 235 18.72 -14.31 24.75
CA LEU A 235 18.96 -12.87 24.93
C LEU A 235 19.31 -12.16 23.61
N ASN A 236 19.99 -12.85 22.70
CA ASN A 236 20.34 -12.30 21.38
C ASN A 236 19.09 -12.16 20.49
N TYR A 237 18.25 -13.19 20.42
CA TYR A 237 17.02 -13.13 19.63
C TYR A 237 16.00 -12.17 20.24
N GLU A 238 15.87 -12.15 21.56
CA GLU A 238 14.98 -11.24 22.28
C GLU A 238 15.38 -9.78 22.04
N SER A 239 16.67 -9.44 22.17
CA SER A 239 17.16 -8.08 21.90
C SER A 239 16.85 -7.62 20.48
N LYS A 240 17.11 -8.46 19.47
CA LYS A 240 16.81 -8.18 18.05
C LYS A 240 15.31 -8.00 17.82
N LEU A 241 14.49 -8.88 18.40
CA LEU A 241 13.04 -8.81 18.27
C LEU A 241 12.48 -7.54 18.91
N GLN A 242 12.89 -7.22 20.14
CA GLN A 242 12.46 -6.04 20.86
C GLN A 242 12.83 -4.75 20.13
N GLN A 243 14.02 -4.68 19.53
CA GLN A 243 14.41 -3.55 18.70
C GLN A 243 13.49 -3.39 17.48
N GLN A 244 13.16 -4.48 16.79
CA GLN A 244 12.26 -4.46 15.63
C GLN A 244 10.83 -4.06 16.03
N LEU A 245 10.30 -4.61 17.12
CA LEU A 245 8.97 -4.29 17.63
C LEU A 245 8.86 -2.81 18.03
N ARG A 246 9.85 -2.28 18.76
CA ARG A 246 9.88 -0.86 19.15
C ARG A 246 10.00 0.07 17.95
N SER A 247 10.85 -0.27 16.98
CA SER A 247 10.96 0.49 15.74
C SER A 247 9.64 0.51 14.98
N PHE A 248 8.96 -0.64 14.85
CA PHE A 248 7.67 -0.70 14.19
C PHE A 248 6.58 0.03 14.96
N GLN A 249 6.60 -0.03 16.29
CA GLN A 249 5.70 0.72 17.16
C GLN A 249 5.82 2.23 16.95
N LEU A 250 7.05 2.77 16.90
CA LEU A 250 7.30 4.18 16.63
C LEU A 250 6.76 4.58 15.26
N ILE A 251 7.02 3.76 14.24
CA ILE A 251 6.47 4.00 12.90
C ILE A 251 4.94 4.07 12.93
N LEU A 252 4.26 3.14 13.61
CA LEU A 252 2.80 3.15 13.72
C LEU A 252 2.26 4.37 14.50
N LYS A 253 3.01 4.90 15.47
CA LYS A 253 2.63 6.10 16.23
C LYS A 253 2.86 7.40 15.44
N ASP A 254 3.98 7.49 14.75
CA ASP A 254 4.48 8.76 14.20
C ASP A 254 4.15 8.96 12.71
N THR A 255 3.80 7.91 11.96
CA THR A 255 3.50 8.03 10.52
C THR A 255 2.03 7.81 10.19
N GLU A 256 1.40 8.84 9.60
CA GLU A 256 0.04 8.76 9.02
C GLU A 256 0.01 8.09 7.62
N ASN A 257 1.18 7.82 7.04
CA ASN A 257 1.33 7.51 5.62
C ASN A 257 1.44 6.02 5.28
N LEU A 258 1.54 5.13 6.28
CA LEU A 258 1.54 3.70 5.96
C LEU A 258 0.16 3.26 5.46
N SER A 259 0.15 2.65 4.28
CA SER A 259 -1.05 2.00 3.79
C SER A 259 -1.40 0.78 4.65
N LYS A 260 -2.65 0.32 4.55
CA LYS A 260 -3.12 -0.88 5.24
C LYS A 260 -2.26 -2.10 4.86
N ILE A 261 -1.97 -2.23 3.58
CA ILE A 261 -1.20 -3.34 3.02
C ILE A 261 0.23 -3.31 3.56
N GLU A 262 0.89 -2.15 3.57
CA GLU A 262 2.26 -2.03 4.09
C GLU A 262 2.33 -2.34 5.59
N MET A 263 1.35 -1.92 6.39
CA MET A 263 1.27 -2.27 7.81
C MET A 263 1.14 -3.79 8.00
N GLU A 264 0.26 -4.43 7.24
CA GLU A 264 0.03 -5.87 7.30
C GLU A 264 1.27 -6.67 6.89
N GLN A 265 1.96 -6.25 5.82
CA GLN A 265 3.19 -6.89 5.36
C GLN A 265 4.33 -6.77 6.39
N LYS A 266 4.54 -5.58 6.96
CA LYS A 266 5.57 -5.38 7.99
C LYS A 266 5.27 -6.19 9.25
N PHE A 267 4.01 -6.25 9.67
CA PHE A 267 3.60 -7.04 10.82
C PHE A 267 3.77 -8.55 10.57
N ALA A 268 3.43 -9.04 9.38
CA ALA A 268 3.64 -10.43 8.98
C ALA A 268 5.13 -10.81 9.04
N ALA A 269 6.01 -9.98 8.47
CA ALA A 269 7.45 -10.24 8.50
C ALA A 269 8.05 -10.32 9.92
N ILE A 270 7.49 -9.58 10.88
CA ILE A 270 7.87 -9.70 12.30
C ILE A 270 7.41 -11.04 12.87
N ASN A 271 6.18 -11.45 12.60
CA ASN A 271 5.65 -12.75 13.04
C ASN A 271 6.43 -13.93 12.45
N ASP A 272 6.84 -13.83 11.19
CA ASP A 272 7.67 -14.86 10.55
C ASP A 272 9.01 -15.02 11.27
N LYS A 273 9.68 -13.90 11.59
CA LYS A 273 10.92 -13.92 12.40
C LYS A 273 10.72 -14.48 13.80
N ILE A 274 9.60 -14.15 14.46
CA ILE A 274 9.26 -14.75 15.77
C ILE A 274 9.20 -16.27 15.65
N ASN A 275 8.56 -16.79 14.60
CA ASN A 275 8.46 -18.23 14.38
C ASN A 275 9.82 -18.86 14.08
N GLU A 276 10.66 -18.22 13.27
CA GLU A 276 12.05 -18.66 13.02
C GLU A 276 12.88 -18.74 14.30
N TYR A 277 12.78 -17.73 15.17
CA TYR A 277 13.45 -17.72 16.47
C TYR A 277 12.93 -18.83 17.38
N LYS A 278 11.61 -19.05 17.44
CA LYS A 278 11.02 -20.17 18.22
C LYS A 278 11.52 -21.53 17.74
N ILE A 279 11.58 -21.77 16.43
CA ILE A 279 12.10 -23.01 15.86
C ILE A 279 13.56 -23.22 16.27
N SER A 280 14.38 -22.19 16.13
CA SER A 280 15.81 -22.23 16.47
C SER A 280 16.03 -22.51 17.96
N LEU A 281 15.31 -21.79 18.84
CA LEU A 281 15.36 -21.97 20.29
C LEU A 281 14.86 -23.35 20.72
N THR A 282 13.82 -23.87 20.06
CA THR A 282 13.32 -25.23 20.33
C THR A 282 14.35 -26.29 19.97
N LYS A 283 15.00 -26.14 18.81
CA LYS A 283 16.06 -27.05 18.38
C LYS A 283 17.22 -27.05 19.38
N GLU A 284 17.68 -25.86 19.77
CA GLU A 284 18.76 -25.72 20.75
C GLU A 284 18.37 -26.33 22.11
N ARG A 285 17.15 -26.05 22.60
CA ARG A 285 16.66 -26.62 23.86
C ARG A 285 16.65 -28.15 23.85
N ASN A 286 16.21 -28.75 22.74
CA ASN A 286 16.17 -30.21 22.59
C ASN A 286 17.59 -30.80 22.58
N GLN A 287 18.51 -30.19 21.83
CA GLN A 287 19.92 -30.61 21.77
C GLN A 287 20.58 -30.54 23.15
N ARG A 288 20.37 -29.43 23.87
CA ARG A 288 20.88 -29.25 25.24
C ARG A 288 20.31 -30.30 26.19
N THR A 289 19.02 -30.60 26.08
CA THR A 289 18.37 -31.63 26.89
C THR A 289 18.99 -33.01 26.65
N GLU A 290 19.27 -33.37 25.39
CA GLU A 290 19.95 -34.62 25.04
C GLU A 290 21.37 -34.70 25.63
N LEU A 291 22.15 -33.63 25.51
CA LEU A 291 23.50 -33.56 26.08
C LEU A 291 23.47 -33.69 27.59
N MET A 292 22.51 -33.05 28.26
CA MET A 292 22.34 -33.18 29.71
C MET A 292 21.99 -34.60 30.13
N TYR A 293 21.16 -35.31 29.37
CA TYR A 293 20.92 -36.74 29.63
C TYR A 293 22.19 -37.57 29.49
N LYS A 294 23.03 -37.31 28.49
CA LYS A 294 24.32 -38.01 28.31
C LYS A 294 25.28 -37.73 29.47
N ILE A 295 25.45 -36.47 29.85
CA ILE A 295 26.30 -36.06 30.98
C ILE A 295 25.84 -36.74 32.26
N ASN A 296 24.55 -36.66 32.59
CA ASN A 296 23.99 -37.32 33.77
C ASN A 296 24.21 -38.85 33.74
N GLY A 297 24.10 -39.46 32.56
CA GLY A 297 24.42 -40.87 32.36
C GLY A 297 25.87 -41.20 32.72
N TYR A 298 26.84 -40.40 32.24
CA TYR A 298 28.25 -40.59 32.59
C TYR A 298 28.53 -40.34 34.07
N LEU A 299 27.95 -39.29 34.66
CA LEU A 299 28.13 -39.01 36.10
C LEU A 299 27.60 -40.14 36.98
N MET A 300 26.46 -40.73 36.63
CA MET A 300 25.92 -41.89 37.36
C MET A 300 26.84 -43.11 37.23
N LYS A 301 27.41 -43.35 36.04
CA LYS A 301 28.41 -44.41 35.87
C LYS A 301 29.67 -44.15 36.68
N CYS A 302 30.18 -42.91 36.71
CA CYS A 302 31.32 -42.51 37.54
C CYS A 302 31.06 -42.78 39.04
N LYS A 303 29.89 -42.37 39.55
CA LYS A 303 29.48 -42.62 40.95
C LYS A 303 29.44 -44.13 41.25
N LYS A 304 28.88 -44.92 40.34
CA LYS A 304 28.85 -46.38 40.47
C LYS A 304 30.24 -47.00 40.48
N VAL A 305 31.17 -46.51 39.64
CA VAL A 305 32.56 -46.98 39.65
C VAL A 305 33.22 -46.75 41.02
N ILE A 306 32.97 -45.61 41.67
CA ILE A 306 33.45 -45.33 43.03
C ILE A 306 32.83 -46.31 44.03
N GLU A 307 31.51 -46.50 44.00
CA GLU A 307 30.79 -47.41 44.91
C GLU A 307 31.23 -48.88 44.76
N ASP A 308 31.48 -49.31 43.53
CA ASP A 308 31.91 -50.66 43.20
C ASP A 308 33.41 -50.89 43.49
N ASN A 309 34.21 -49.85 43.79
CA ASN A 309 35.66 -49.96 44.01
C ASN A 309 36.04 -50.65 45.35
N LYS A 310 35.12 -51.43 45.95
CA LYS A 310 35.36 -52.19 47.20
C LYS A 310 36.50 -53.21 47.09
N SER A 311 36.90 -53.58 45.88
CA SER A 311 38.00 -54.50 45.59
C SER A 311 39.33 -53.81 45.24
N ASN A 312 39.49 -52.50 45.55
CA ASN A 312 40.71 -51.70 45.28
C ASN A 312 41.20 -51.79 43.83
N LEU A 313 40.27 -51.86 42.88
CA LEU A 313 40.56 -51.93 41.44
C LEU A 313 40.96 -50.56 40.86
N LEU A 314 40.79 -49.47 41.59
CA LEU A 314 41.31 -48.14 41.29
C LEU A 314 42.13 -47.62 42.47
N SER A 315 43.14 -46.80 42.20
CA SER A 315 43.98 -46.13 43.20
C SER A 315 43.20 -45.03 43.93
N GLY A 316 43.72 -44.58 45.07
CA GLY A 316 43.15 -43.44 45.79
C GLY A 316 43.13 -42.17 44.95
N ASP A 317 44.17 -41.94 44.15
CA ASP A 317 44.28 -40.77 43.26
C ASP A 317 43.24 -40.81 42.14
N GLU A 318 43.01 -41.99 41.53
CA GLU A 318 41.97 -42.17 40.49
C GLU A 318 40.56 -41.95 41.05
N VAL A 319 40.29 -42.42 42.27
CA VAL A 319 38.99 -42.19 42.94
C VAL A 319 38.79 -40.70 43.24
N ASN A 320 39.84 -40.01 43.69
CA ASN A 320 39.79 -38.56 43.95
C ASN A 320 39.55 -37.78 42.65
N GLU A 321 40.23 -38.12 41.55
CA GLU A 321 40.03 -37.50 40.24
C GLU A 321 38.57 -37.65 39.76
N ILE A 322 37.97 -38.85 39.91
CA ILE A 322 36.56 -39.06 39.56
C ILE A 322 35.63 -38.20 40.44
N GLN A 323 35.90 -38.10 41.75
CA GLN A 323 35.10 -37.27 42.65
C GLN A 323 35.19 -35.78 42.29
N GLU A 324 36.39 -35.28 41.99
CA GLU A 324 36.58 -33.89 41.55
C GLU A 324 35.83 -33.61 40.25
N ILE A 325 35.87 -34.54 39.27
CA ILE A 325 35.11 -34.43 38.02
C ILE A 325 33.61 -34.38 38.30
N VAL A 326 33.08 -35.22 39.20
CA VAL A 326 31.66 -35.22 39.56
C VAL A 326 31.26 -33.89 40.21
N ILE A 327 32.01 -33.42 41.20
CA ILE A 327 31.74 -32.15 41.89
C ILE A 327 31.82 -30.96 40.93
N ALA A 328 32.85 -30.92 40.08
CA ALA A 328 33.01 -29.87 39.09
C ALA A 328 31.82 -29.84 38.12
N ASN A 329 31.34 -31.02 37.68
CA ASN A 329 30.19 -31.12 36.79
C ASN A 329 28.87 -30.71 37.44
N GLU A 330 28.64 -31.10 38.69
CA GLU A 330 27.47 -30.68 39.45
C GLU A 330 27.45 -29.15 39.66
N ASN A 331 28.61 -28.53 39.91
CA ASN A 331 28.71 -27.08 40.09
C ASN A 331 28.40 -26.28 38.82
N TRP A 332 28.94 -26.65 37.65
CA TRP A 332 28.65 -25.87 36.43
C TRP A 332 27.25 -26.16 35.88
N SER A 333 26.64 -27.30 36.19
CA SER A 333 25.24 -27.59 35.83
C SER A 333 24.25 -26.56 36.38
N GLN A 334 24.60 -25.88 37.48
CA GLN A 334 23.81 -24.79 38.05
C GLN A 334 23.81 -23.52 37.17
N ASN A 335 24.76 -23.39 36.25
CA ASN A 335 24.94 -22.24 35.37
C ASN A 335 24.64 -22.54 33.90
N LEU A 336 23.93 -23.64 33.60
CA LEU A 336 23.66 -24.09 32.23
C LEU A 336 23.10 -23.00 31.33
N GLN A 337 22.15 -22.19 31.83
CA GLN A 337 21.51 -21.11 31.08
C GLN A 337 22.48 -20.05 30.54
N LEU A 338 23.69 -19.94 31.11
CA LEU A 338 24.74 -19.00 30.69
C LEU A 338 25.78 -19.63 29.76
N MET A 339 25.69 -20.93 29.51
CA MET A 339 26.68 -21.69 28.75
C MET A 339 26.21 -21.92 27.31
N PRO A 340 27.05 -21.58 26.29
CA PRO A 340 26.79 -21.95 24.90
C PRO A 340 26.60 -23.46 24.73
N THR A 341 25.80 -23.87 23.76
CA THR A 341 25.53 -25.30 23.52
C THR A 341 26.79 -26.05 23.10
N GLU A 342 27.68 -25.39 22.36
CA GLU A 342 28.98 -25.93 21.93
C GLU A 342 29.89 -26.24 23.12
N GLU A 343 29.82 -25.44 24.20
CA GLU A 343 30.60 -25.70 25.40
C GLU A 343 30.05 -26.92 26.17
N ILE A 344 28.72 -27.09 26.24
CA ILE A 344 28.09 -28.28 26.83
C ILE A 344 28.50 -29.54 26.05
N GLU A 345 28.55 -29.47 24.72
CA GLU A 345 29.03 -30.56 23.87
C GLU A 345 30.46 -30.95 24.20
N SER A 346 31.36 -29.97 24.24
CA SER A 346 32.77 -30.19 24.58
C SER A 346 32.93 -30.81 25.98
N LYS A 347 32.15 -30.36 26.97
CA LYS A 347 32.13 -30.97 28.32
C LYS A 347 31.65 -32.41 28.30
N CYS A 348 30.59 -32.70 27.54
CA CYS A 348 30.07 -34.06 27.39
C CYS A 348 31.11 -34.99 26.76
N GLU A 349 31.82 -34.54 25.72
CA GLU A 349 32.89 -35.29 25.07
C GLU A 349 34.08 -35.55 26.01
N ALA A 350 34.54 -34.51 26.72
CA ALA A 350 35.62 -34.64 27.68
C ALA A 350 35.29 -35.65 28.80
N LEU A 351 34.06 -35.59 29.34
CA LEU A 351 33.60 -36.53 30.36
C LEU A 351 33.51 -37.97 29.81
N ALA A 352 33.03 -38.14 28.57
CA ALA A 352 32.98 -39.45 27.93
C ALA A 352 34.37 -40.07 27.73
N MET A 353 35.34 -39.28 27.29
CA MET A 353 36.74 -39.72 27.15
C MET A 353 37.32 -40.13 28.49
N LYS A 354 37.21 -39.26 29.51
CA LYS A 354 37.69 -39.55 30.87
C LYS A 354 37.07 -40.80 31.46
N PHE A 355 35.76 -40.96 31.31
CA PHE A 355 35.08 -42.17 31.76
C PHE A 355 35.63 -43.44 31.08
N SER A 356 35.89 -43.38 29.78
CA SER A 356 36.45 -44.49 29.01
C SER A 356 37.86 -44.87 29.49
N GLU A 357 38.70 -43.88 29.82
CA GLU A 357 40.02 -44.11 30.42
C GLU A 357 39.91 -44.90 31.74
N PHE A 358 39.01 -44.48 32.64
CA PHE A 358 38.78 -45.18 33.91
C PHE A 358 38.27 -46.61 33.73
N GLU A 359 37.36 -46.86 32.78
CA GLU A 359 36.88 -48.21 32.49
C GLU A 359 38.00 -49.13 31.98
N ILE A 360 38.86 -48.63 31.10
CA ILE A 360 40.01 -49.39 30.57
C ILE A 360 40.98 -49.76 31.70
N GLU A 361 41.35 -48.79 32.55
CA GLU A 361 42.29 -49.03 33.65
C GLU A 361 41.69 -49.98 34.70
N ARG A 362 40.39 -49.82 35.02
CA ARG A 362 39.67 -50.75 35.90
C ARG A 362 39.67 -52.18 35.36
N GLU A 363 39.38 -52.38 34.08
CA GLU A 363 39.38 -53.72 33.49
C GLU A 363 40.80 -54.30 33.40
N ARG A 364 41.80 -53.47 33.09
CA ARG A 364 43.21 -53.86 33.12
C ARG A 364 43.62 -54.38 34.50
N ARG A 365 43.28 -53.64 35.56
CA ARG A 365 43.54 -54.07 36.96
C ARG A 365 42.75 -55.29 37.37
N ARG A 366 41.51 -55.43 36.89
CA ARG A 366 40.72 -56.65 37.10
C ARG A 366 41.38 -57.88 36.48
N ILE A 367 41.93 -57.76 35.26
CA ILE A 367 42.68 -58.83 34.60
C ILE A 367 43.95 -59.14 35.40
N TYR A 368 44.73 -58.14 35.79
CA TYR A 368 45.92 -58.37 36.63
C TYR A 368 45.58 -59.04 37.96
N SER A 369 44.53 -58.62 38.65
CA SER A 369 44.08 -59.24 39.90
C SER A 369 43.71 -60.71 39.71
N LYS A 370 43.04 -61.07 38.61
CA LYS A 370 42.75 -62.48 38.28
C LYS A 370 44.01 -63.28 37.99
N ILE A 371 44.97 -62.71 37.27
CA ILE A 371 46.26 -63.34 36.96
C ILE A 371 47.05 -63.56 38.26
N GLN A 372 47.11 -62.54 39.12
CA GLN A 372 47.75 -62.59 40.43
C GLN A 372 47.12 -63.68 41.31
N TYR A 373 45.80 -63.69 41.45
CA TYR A 373 45.08 -64.72 42.20
C TYR A 373 45.38 -66.13 41.66
N GLY A 374 45.37 -66.30 40.34
CA GLY A 374 45.73 -67.56 39.70
C GLY A 374 47.18 -67.99 39.98
N ALA A 375 48.10 -67.04 40.10
CA ALA A 375 49.49 -67.30 40.45
C ALA A 375 49.68 -67.63 41.95
N GLU A 376 49.01 -66.90 42.85
CA GLU A 376 49.02 -67.15 44.30
C GLU A 376 48.48 -68.54 44.64
N HIS A 377 47.39 -68.94 43.99
CA HIS A 377 46.71 -70.21 44.24
C HIS A 377 47.12 -71.33 43.27
N PHE A 378 48.11 -71.10 42.40
CA PHE A 378 48.50 -72.05 41.35
C PHE A 378 48.71 -73.48 41.89
N TRP A 379 49.47 -73.60 42.98
CA TRP A 379 49.77 -74.90 43.57
C TRP A 379 48.56 -75.57 44.22
N GLU A 380 47.52 -74.84 44.59
CA GLU A 380 46.30 -75.44 45.15
C GLU A 380 45.50 -76.19 44.06
N TYR A 381 45.63 -75.77 42.80
CA TYR A 381 44.91 -76.36 41.66
C TYR A 381 45.66 -77.50 40.95
N ILE A 382 46.94 -77.72 41.25
CA ILE A 382 47.71 -78.85 40.70
C ILE A 382 47.49 -80.09 41.57
N SER A 383 47.14 -81.24 40.95
CA SER A 383 46.91 -82.48 41.69
C SER A 383 48.17 -82.95 42.41
N PRO A 384 48.03 -83.68 43.53
CA PRO A 384 49.18 -84.23 44.25
C PRO A 384 50.09 -85.09 43.36
N GLU A 385 49.54 -85.92 42.46
CA GLU A 385 50.35 -86.75 41.56
C GLU A 385 51.17 -85.89 40.59
N ALA A 386 50.55 -84.86 40.00
CA ALA A 386 51.23 -83.95 39.08
C ALA A 386 52.32 -83.11 39.77
N LYS A 387 52.23 -82.88 41.08
CA LYS A 387 53.30 -82.22 41.87
C LYS A 387 54.50 -83.13 42.08
N GLU A 388 54.28 -84.42 42.31
CA GLU A 388 55.35 -85.41 42.54
C GLU A 388 56.09 -85.76 41.23
N ASP A 389 55.41 -85.73 40.09
CA ASP A 389 55.98 -86.01 38.76
C ASP A 389 56.88 -84.88 38.21
N LEU A 390 56.86 -83.69 38.81
CA LEU A 390 57.68 -82.55 38.38
C LEU A 390 59.14 -82.74 38.78
N LYS A 391 60.05 -82.68 37.79
CA LYS A 391 61.49 -82.60 38.08
C LYS A 391 61.80 -81.29 38.82
N GLU A 392 62.76 -81.33 39.73
CA GLU A 392 63.21 -80.18 40.53
C GLU A 392 63.50 -78.93 39.67
N THR A 393 64.11 -79.11 38.49
CA THR A 393 64.38 -78.01 37.55
C THR A 393 63.09 -77.39 36.98
N GLN A 394 62.07 -78.20 36.71
CA GLN A 394 60.77 -77.72 36.20
C GLN A 394 59.99 -76.99 37.28
N ARG A 395 60.03 -77.49 38.52
CA ARG A 395 59.43 -76.83 39.69
C ARG A 395 60.02 -75.43 39.88
N LYS A 396 61.35 -75.30 39.88
CA LYS A 396 62.04 -74.01 40.01
C LYS A 396 61.70 -73.03 38.89
N ILE A 397 61.56 -73.50 37.65
CA ILE A 397 61.14 -72.64 36.53
C ILE A 397 59.71 -72.11 36.77
N ILE A 398 58.79 -72.96 37.22
CA ILE A 398 57.41 -72.55 37.53
C ILE A 398 57.39 -71.53 38.67
N GLU A 399 58.09 -71.80 39.77
CA GLU A 399 58.19 -70.88 40.91
C GLU A 399 58.81 -69.54 40.52
N THR A 400 59.81 -69.53 39.65
CA THR A 400 60.43 -68.30 39.14
C THR A 400 59.45 -67.48 38.30
N LYS A 401 58.65 -68.14 37.45
CA LYS A 401 57.62 -67.48 36.64
C LYS A 401 56.47 -66.96 37.49
N LEU A 402 56.04 -67.72 38.49
CA LEU A 402 55.02 -67.25 39.45
C LEU A 402 55.53 -66.04 40.24
N ALA A 403 56.78 -66.07 40.72
CA ALA A 403 57.38 -64.94 41.41
C ALA A 403 57.40 -63.68 40.54
N SER A 404 57.73 -63.79 39.24
CA SER A 404 57.71 -62.64 38.31
C SER A 404 56.31 -62.07 38.00
N ILE A 405 55.24 -62.79 38.36
CA ILE A 405 53.86 -62.32 38.24
C ILE A 405 53.42 -61.63 39.55
N LEU A 406 53.98 -62.05 40.69
CA LEU A 406 53.59 -61.57 42.03
C LEU A 406 54.44 -60.39 42.52
N PHE A 407 55.65 -60.22 42.00
CA PHE A 407 56.65 -59.20 42.36
C PHE A 407 57.27 -58.59 41.12
#